data_AF-S4P5R9-F1
#
_entry.id   AF-S4P5R9-F1
#
_cell.length_a   1.000
_cell.length_b   1.000
_cell.length_c   1.000
_cell.angle_alpha   90.00
_cell.angle_beta   90.00
_cell.angle_gamma   90.00
#
_symmetry.space_group_name_H-M   'P 1'
#
loop_
_entity.id
_entity.type
_entity.pdbx_description
1 polymer ?
#
loop_
_entity_poly.entity_id
_entity_poly.type
_entity_poly.pdbx_seq_one_letter_code
_entity_poly.pdbx_strand_id
1 'polypeptide(L)'
;CNLLPQTTVLRCQAEVLNRPWIKSDKDINIDCKEQFTDETKSGEHNEIVKDAFEEDVKNYYANRAVKHINDKADTNNIQKLITIHAIQNVINMGVNTVRMYIETAYTYCIRHQDQVELAHCVELSGMHHRLCYVRLWPSPDDELVIESMAVVCDDEPDFKSITGISVVDLIKASLKDIEASPKTKYKLVHQGELNIIPSLDSRIPIVLSFIVVSTNCSKYVDIDKNPLSCYVDTSKPLRSCTSSIWLGPNSKKI
;
A
#
# COMPACT_ATOMS: atom_id res chain seq x y z
N CYS A 1 15.31 -3.52 16.95
CA CYS A 1 14.10 -4.24 16.54
C CYS A 1 14.19 -4.47 15.04
N ASN A 2 14.28 -5.72 14.61
CA ASN A 2 14.10 -6.07 13.21
C ASN A 2 12.68 -6.60 13.09
N LEU A 3 11.84 -5.88 12.34
CA LEU A 3 10.48 -6.33 12.05
C LEU A 3 10.59 -7.45 11.01
N LEU A 4 10.14 -8.65 11.39
CA LEU A 4 9.96 -9.76 10.46
C LEU A 4 8.80 -9.42 9.50
N PRO A 5 8.83 -9.94 8.26
CA PRO A 5 7.72 -9.76 7.32
C PRO A 5 6.43 -10.28 7.93
N GLN A 6 5.43 -9.41 8.06
CA GLN A 6 4.17 -9.71 8.72
C GLN A 6 3.23 -10.45 7.76
N THR A 7 2.93 -11.72 8.06
CA THR A 7 1.96 -12.55 7.31
C THR A 7 0.51 -12.27 7.72
N THR A 8 0.27 -11.67 8.89
CA THR A 8 -1.09 -11.39 9.40
C THR A 8 -1.17 -10.02 10.08
N VAL A 9 -2.26 -9.29 9.82
CA VAL A 9 -2.54 -8.00 10.46
C VAL A 9 -3.29 -8.26 11.76
N LEU A 10 -2.63 -8.04 12.89
CA LEU A 10 -3.23 -8.12 14.22
C LEU A 10 -3.78 -6.76 14.63
N ARG A 11 -5.05 -6.71 15.08
CA ARG A 11 -5.59 -5.52 15.74
C ARG A 11 -5.40 -5.66 17.24
N CYS A 12 -4.48 -4.88 17.77
CA CYS A 12 -4.22 -4.81 19.20
C CYS A 12 -4.93 -3.60 19.81
N GLN A 13 -5.63 -3.84 20.92
CA GLN A 13 -6.13 -2.80 21.81
C GLN A 13 -5.29 -2.83 23.08
N ALA A 14 -4.70 -1.68 23.42
CA ALA A 14 -3.92 -1.53 24.64
C ALA A 14 -4.64 -0.56 25.59
N GLU A 15 -4.90 -1.02 26.80
CA GLU A 15 -5.38 -0.19 27.90
C GLU A 15 -4.22 0.07 28.86
N VAL A 16 -3.88 1.35 29.00
CA VAL A 16 -2.77 1.80 29.85
C VAL A 16 -3.33 2.56 31.03
N LEU A 17 -3.25 1.98 32.22
CA LEU A 17 -3.63 2.64 33.45
C LEU A 17 -2.40 3.34 34.06
N ASN A 18 -2.28 4.63 33.82
CA ASN A 18 -1.20 5.44 34.39
C ASN A 18 -1.68 6.16 35.66
N ARG A 19 -1.05 5.90 36.80
CA ARG A 19 -1.31 6.56 38.09
C ARG A 19 -0.05 7.30 38.55
N PRO A 20 0.17 8.55 38.12
CA PRO A 20 1.43 9.28 38.33
C PRO A 20 1.86 9.47 39.79
N TRP A 21 0.92 9.34 40.74
CA TRP A 21 1.10 9.53 42.18
C TRP A 21 1.45 8.25 42.94
N ILE A 22 1.39 7.08 42.30
CA ILE A 22 1.82 5.81 42.90
C ILE A 22 3.11 5.42 42.18
N LYS A 23 4.21 5.24 42.92
CA LYS A 23 5.50 4.72 42.38
C LYS A 23 5.42 3.22 42.06
N SER A 24 4.33 2.76 41.50
CA SER A 24 4.17 1.38 41.03
C SER A 24 4.28 1.33 39.52
N ASP A 25 4.62 0.16 39.01
CA ASP A 25 4.74 -0.10 37.59
C ASP A 25 3.41 0.21 36.86
N LYS A 26 3.53 0.62 35.60
CA LYS A 26 2.38 0.92 34.74
C LYS A 26 1.66 -0.38 34.43
N ASP A 27 0.38 -0.47 34.78
CA ASP A 27 -0.47 -1.56 34.32
C ASP A 27 -0.81 -1.33 32.85
N ILE A 28 -0.22 -2.16 31.98
CA ILE A 28 -0.46 -2.17 30.54
C ILE A 28 -1.13 -3.50 30.23
N ASN A 29 -2.41 -3.46 29.86
CA ASN A 29 -3.12 -4.62 29.36
C ASN A 29 -3.19 -4.53 27.83
N ILE A 30 -2.68 -5.54 27.13
CA ILE A 30 -2.65 -5.59 25.66
C ILE A 30 -3.45 -6.82 25.23
N ASP A 31 -4.56 -6.59 24.55
CA ASP A 31 -5.37 -7.63 23.93
C ASP A 31 -5.21 -7.51 22.40
N CYS A 32 -4.61 -8.53 21.78
CA CYS A 32 -4.42 -8.61 20.34
C CYS A 32 -5.31 -9.73 19.80
N LYS A 33 -6.25 -9.39 18.92
CA LYS A 33 -7.10 -10.38 18.26
C LYS A 33 -6.74 -10.48 16.79
N GLU A 34 -6.64 -11.72 16.33
CA GLU A 34 -6.62 -12.04 14.91
C GLU A 34 -7.98 -11.68 14.33
N GLN A 35 -7.98 -10.83 13.31
CA GLN A 35 -9.21 -10.43 12.65
C GLN A 35 -9.58 -11.51 11.63
N PHE A 36 -10.28 -12.55 12.08
CA PHE A 36 -11.16 -13.27 11.17
C PHE A 36 -12.33 -12.34 10.86
N THR A 37 -12.57 -12.06 9.58
CA THR A 37 -13.73 -11.28 9.14
C THR A 37 -15.00 -12.06 9.46
N ASP A 38 -15.54 -11.87 10.66
CA ASP A 38 -16.82 -12.46 11.04
C ASP A 38 -17.94 -11.87 10.17
N GLU A 39 -18.57 -12.79 9.45
CA GLU A 39 -19.77 -12.59 8.64
C GLU A 39 -20.90 -12.01 9.51
N THR A 40 -21.37 -10.81 9.17
CA THR A 40 -22.68 -10.35 9.63
C THR A 40 -23.65 -10.41 8.46
N LYS A 41 -24.54 -11.42 8.51
CA LYS A 41 -25.70 -11.57 7.62
C LYS A 41 -26.65 -10.37 7.78
N SER A 42 -27.00 -9.70 6.67
CA SER A 42 -28.37 -9.29 6.32
C SER A 42 -28.38 -8.34 5.11
N GLY A 43 -29.16 -8.69 4.08
CA GLY A 43 -29.70 -7.73 3.09
C GLY A 43 -29.18 -7.87 1.66
N GLU A 44 -30.00 -8.46 0.78
CA GLU A 44 -29.88 -8.52 -0.68
C GLU A 44 -29.50 -7.18 -1.35
N HIS A 45 -28.36 -7.15 -2.05
CA HIS A 45 -28.26 -6.96 -3.51
C HIS A 45 -26.80 -6.67 -3.91
N ASN A 46 -26.32 -7.42 -4.92
CA ASN A 46 -24.99 -7.45 -5.53
C ASN A 46 -23.93 -8.28 -4.76
N GLU A 47 -23.86 -9.57 -5.09
CA GLU A 47 -22.83 -10.50 -4.65
C GLU A 47 -21.44 -10.08 -5.16
N ILE A 48 -20.75 -9.28 -4.37
CA ILE A 48 -19.29 -9.35 -4.30
C ILE A 48 -19.01 -10.58 -3.45
N VAL A 49 -18.82 -11.73 -4.09
CA VAL A 49 -18.28 -12.92 -3.44
C VAL A 49 -16.87 -12.56 -2.97
N LYS A 50 -16.73 -12.17 -1.69
CA LYS A 50 -15.43 -12.14 -1.02
C LYS A 50 -15.07 -13.60 -0.73
N ASP A 51 -14.77 -14.35 -1.79
CA ASP A 51 -14.15 -15.66 -1.62
C ASP A 51 -12.80 -15.41 -0.98
N ALA A 52 -12.63 -15.95 0.22
CA ALA A 52 -11.34 -16.00 0.86
C ALA A 52 -10.45 -16.90 0.00
N PHE A 53 -9.66 -16.30 -0.89
CA PHE A 53 -8.65 -17.04 -1.65
C PHE A 53 -7.81 -17.85 -0.68
N GLU A 54 -7.65 -19.14 -0.97
CA GLU A 54 -6.64 -19.94 -0.31
C GLU A 54 -5.27 -19.26 -0.51
N GLU A 55 -4.45 -19.26 0.54
CA GLU A 55 -3.17 -18.54 0.55
C GLU A 55 -2.25 -18.99 -0.60
N ASP A 56 -2.31 -20.27 -0.96
CA ASP A 56 -1.56 -20.85 -2.06
C ASP A 56 -1.98 -20.29 -3.43
N VAL A 57 -3.28 -20.13 -3.66
CA VAL A 57 -3.82 -19.53 -4.90
C VAL A 57 -3.43 -18.06 -5.01
N LYS A 58 -3.53 -17.34 -3.89
CA LYS A 58 -3.11 -15.93 -3.81
C LYS A 58 -1.62 -15.77 -4.17
N ASN A 59 -0.76 -16.61 -3.59
CA ASN A 59 0.67 -16.61 -3.86
C ASN A 59 0.99 -17.05 -5.28
N TYR A 60 0.26 -18.03 -5.82
CA TYR A 60 0.38 -18.48 -7.21
C TYR A 60 0.16 -17.33 -8.20
N TYR A 61 -0.96 -16.62 -8.06
CA TYR A 61 -1.27 -15.49 -8.94
C TYR A 61 -0.27 -14.35 -8.82
N ALA A 62 0.14 -14.00 -7.61
CA ALA A 62 1.14 -12.95 -7.39
C ALA A 62 2.50 -13.32 -8.01
N ASN A 63 2.95 -14.57 -7.85
CA ASN A 63 4.18 -15.07 -8.46
C ASN A 63 4.09 -15.07 -9.98
N ARG A 64 2.93 -15.42 -10.58
CA ARG A 64 2.73 -15.31 -12.02
C ARG A 64 2.83 -13.87 -12.51
N ALA A 65 2.23 -12.93 -11.77
CA ALA A 65 2.29 -11.51 -12.08
C ALA A 65 3.73 -10.98 -12.04
N VAL A 66 4.50 -11.33 -11.00
CA VAL A 66 5.92 -10.96 -10.91
C VAL A 66 6.75 -11.56 -12.03
N LYS A 67 6.50 -12.83 -12.40
CA LYS A 67 7.14 -13.43 -13.57
C LYS A 67 6.86 -12.63 -14.84
N HIS A 68 5.61 -12.21 -15.05
CA HIS A 68 5.25 -11.39 -16.20
C HIS A 68 5.89 -10.00 -16.20
N ILE A 69 6.02 -9.36 -15.03
CA ILE A 69 6.78 -8.10 -14.89
C ILE A 69 8.22 -8.34 -15.34
N ASN A 70 8.87 -9.38 -14.82
CA ASN A 70 10.25 -9.71 -15.16
C ASN A 70 10.42 -10.09 -16.64
N ASP A 71 9.43 -10.75 -17.24
CA ASP A 71 9.46 -11.12 -18.65
C ASP A 71 9.42 -9.87 -19.56
N LYS A 72 8.64 -8.84 -19.16
CA LYS A 72 8.47 -7.58 -19.89
C LYS A 72 9.44 -6.46 -19.50
N ALA A 73 10.19 -6.62 -18.41
CA ALA A 73 11.09 -5.58 -17.94
C ALA A 73 12.28 -5.37 -18.89
N ASP A 74 12.60 -4.10 -19.14
CA ASP A 74 13.78 -3.68 -19.90
C ASP A 74 15.08 -3.70 -19.05
N THR A 75 14.95 -3.99 -17.76
CA THR A 75 16.08 -4.02 -16.81
C THR A 75 16.66 -5.42 -16.66
N ASN A 76 17.97 -5.51 -16.45
CA ASN A 76 18.64 -6.77 -16.13
C ASN A 76 18.31 -7.29 -14.73
N ASN A 77 17.99 -6.39 -13.80
CA ASN A 77 17.63 -6.72 -12.43
C ASN A 77 16.24 -7.34 -12.37
N ILE A 78 16.16 -8.48 -11.68
CA ILE A 78 14.90 -9.19 -11.44
C ILE A 78 14.16 -8.51 -10.29
N GLN A 79 12.84 -8.44 -10.39
CA GLN A 79 11.93 -7.99 -9.35
C GLN A 79 11.38 -9.18 -8.57
N LYS A 80 11.26 -9.02 -7.26
CA LYS A 80 10.72 -10.01 -6.32
C LYS A 80 9.42 -9.49 -5.70
N LEU A 81 8.50 -10.42 -5.40
CA LEU A 81 7.30 -10.14 -4.61
C LEU A 81 7.68 -9.84 -3.16
N ILE A 82 7.25 -8.70 -2.64
CA ILE A 82 7.45 -8.31 -1.23
C ILE A 82 6.20 -8.62 -0.42
N THR A 83 5.08 -8.01 -0.80
CA THR A 83 3.79 -8.26 -0.15
C THR A 83 2.63 -8.23 -1.14
N ILE A 84 1.48 -8.77 -0.71
CA ILE A 84 0.21 -8.69 -1.43
C ILE A 84 -0.76 -7.92 -0.55
N HIS A 85 -1.07 -6.68 -0.93
CA HIS A 85 -1.88 -5.78 -0.12
C HIS A 85 -3.37 -6.10 -0.19
N ALA A 86 -3.87 -6.40 -1.38
CA ALA A 86 -5.28 -6.68 -1.60
C ALA A 86 -5.44 -7.64 -2.78
N ILE A 87 -6.41 -8.54 -2.67
CA ILE A 87 -6.85 -9.42 -3.76
C ILE A 87 -8.38 -9.47 -3.73
N GLN A 88 -8.98 -9.49 -4.91
CA GLN A 88 -10.42 -9.56 -5.06
C GLN A 88 -10.75 -10.33 -6.32
N ASN A 89 -11.72 -11.25 -6.20
CA ASN A 89 -12.35 -11.85 -7.36
C ASN A 89 -13.56 -11.04 -7.80
N VAL A 90 -13.72 -10.80 -9.10
CA VAL A 90 -14.87 -10.09 -9.67
C VAL A 90 -15.32 -10.80 -10.93
N ILE A 91 -16.58 -11.25 -10.94
CA ILE A 91 -17.20 -11.81 -12.13
C ILE A 91 -17.94 -10.69 -12.86
N ASN A 92 -17.50 -10.38 -14.08
CA ASN A 92 -18.11 -9.38 -14.93
C ASN A 92 -18.59 -10.01 -16.24
N MET A 93 -19.89 -9.92 -16.53
CA MET A 93 -20.50 -10.49 -17.75
C MET A 93 -20.15 -11.97 -17.98
N GLY A 94 -20.08 -12.76 -16.90
CA GLY A 94 -19.72 -14.18 -16.95
C GLY A 94 -18.23 -14.48 -17.06
N VAL A 95 -17.37 -13.45 -17.12
CA VAL A 95 -15.91 -13.61 -17.14
C VAL A 95 -15.35 -13.38 -15.74
N ASN A 96 -14.63 -14.36 -15.24
CA ASN A 96 -13.93 -14.27 -13.96
C ASN A 96 -12.70 -13.35 -14.09
N THR A 97 -12.57 -12.36 -13.23
CA THR A 97 -11.43 -11.43 -13.23
C THR A 97 -10.89 -11.27 -11.82
N VAL A 98 -9.63 -11.65 -11.63
CA VAL A 98 -8.93 -11.45 -10.36
C VAL A 98 -8.18 -10.12 -10.43
N ARG A 99 -8.38 -9.27 -9.42
CA ARG A 99 -7.71 -7.99 -9.25
C ARG A 99 -6.85 -8.05 -8.00
N MET A 100 -5.62 -7.55 -8.07
CA MET A 100 -4.76 -7.46 -6.89
C MET A 100 -3.84 -6.25 -6.91
N TYR A 101 -3.45 -5.81 -5.72
CA TYR A 101 -2.33 -4.92 -5.50
C TYR A 101 -1.19 -5.72 -4.89
N ILE A 102 -0.03 -5.66 -5.53
CA ILE A 102 1.21 -6.30 -5.09
C ILE A 102 2.31 -5.26 -4.95
N GLU A 103 3.20 -5.51 -4.01
CA GLU A 103 4.43 -4.74 -3.80
C GLU A 103 5.61 -5.53 -4.34
N THR A 104 6.45 -4.88 -5.13
CA THR A 104 7.63 -5.50 -5.73
C THR A 104 8.87 -4.67 -5.48
N ALA A 105 10.01 -5.34 -5.35
CA ALA A 105 11.31 -4.67 -5.20
C ALA A 105 12.33 -5.25 -6.18
N TYR A 106 13.22 -4.39 -6.66
CA TYR A 106 14.38 -4.82 -7.43
C TYR A 106 15.34 -5.62 -6.55
N THR A 107 15.99 -6.60 -7.16
CA THR A 107 16.98 -7.43 -6.48
C THR A 107 18.34 -7.31 -7.15
N TYR A 108 19.37 -7.78 -6.46
CA TYR A 108 20.72 -7.92 -7.03
C TYR A 108 20.84 -9.03 -8.08
N CYS A 109 19.79 -9.84 -8.26
CA CYS A 109 19.77 -10.95 -9.20
C CYS A 109 19.60 -10.48 -10.64
N ILE A 110 20.32 -11.14 -11.55
CA ILE A 110 20.35 -10.81 -12.98
C ILE A 110 19.58 -11.88 -13.76
N ARG A 111 18.79 -11.45 -14.75
CA ARG A 111 17.90 -12.28 -15.59
C ARG A 111 18.57 -13.48 -16.29
N HIS A 112 19.88 -13.41 -16.57
CA HIS A 112 20.63 -14.40 -17.36
C HIS A 112 21.61 -15.25 -16.55
N GLN A 113 21.51 -15.23 -15.22
CA GLN A 113 22.32 -16.10 -14.39
C GLN A 113 21.55 -17.42 -14.15
N ASP A 114 22.18 -18.55 -14.45
CA ASP A 114 21.54 -19.86 -14.35
C ASP A 114 21.12 -20.18 -12.90
N GLN A 115 19.91 -20.73 -12.76
CA GLN A 115 19.30 -21.23 -11.51
C GLN A 115 19.20 -20.22 -10.36
N VAL A 116 18.78 -18.99 -10.67
CA VAL A 116 18.44 -18.04 -9.61
C VAL A 116 17.01 -18.28 -9.11
N GLU A 117 16.88 -18.93 -7.96
CA GLU A 117 15.62 -18.94 -7.21
C GLU A 117 15.32 -17.53 -6.67
N LEU A 118 14.21 -16.93 -7.09
CA LEU A 118 13.79 -15.59 -6.64
C LEU A 118 13.69 -15.46 -5.11
N ALA A 119 13.43 -16.57 -4.40
CA ALA A 119 13.37 -16.59 -2.94
C ALA A 119 14.70 -16.15 -2.30
N HIS A 120 15.83 -16.55 -2.89
CA HIS A 120 17.18 -16.29 -2.38
C HIS A 120 17.77 -14.96 -2.86
N CYS A 121 17.05 -14.22 -3.70
CA CYS A 121 17.47 -12.91 -4.18
C CYS A 121 17.32 -11.85 -3.08
N VAL A 122 18.43 -11.18 -2.80
CA VAL A 122 18.48 -10.04 -1.87
C VAL A 122 17.97 -8.79 -2.57
N GLU A 123 17.15 -8.03 -1.86
CA GLU A 123 16.59 -6.76 -2.29
C GLU A 123 17.68 -5.69 -2.44
N LEU A 124 17.59 -4.90 -3.50
CA LEU A 124 18.49 -3.81 -3.79
C LEU A 124 18.21 -2.64 -2.85
N SER A 125 19.06 -2.45 -1.86
CA SER A 125 18.90 -1.39 -0.86
C SER A 125 18.96 0.00 -1.49
N GLY A 126 18.04 0.89 -1.09
CA GLY A 126 17.99 2.29 -1.56
C GLY A 126 17.16 2.49 -2.83
N MET A 127 16.57 1.44 -3.38
CA MET A 127 15.50 1.56 -4.37
C MET A 127 14.14 1.55 -3.67
N HIS A 128 13.21 2.38 -4.13
CA HIS A 128 11.84 2.35 -3.61
C HIS A 128 11.12 1.10 -4.10
N HIS A 129 10.25 0.56 -3.25
CA HIS A 129 9.34 -0.51 -3.65
C HIS A 129 8.31 0.04 -4.64
N ARG A 130 7.98 -0.78 -5.64
CA ARG A 130 6.99 -0.46 -6.67
C ARG A 130 5.66 -1.07 -6.29
N LEU A 131 4.62 -0.25 -6.35
CA LEU A 131 3.25 -0.70 -6.14
C LEU A 131 2.63 -1.03 -7.50
N CYS A 132 2.29 -2.29 -7.72
CA CYS A 132 1.72 -2.74 -8.98
C CYS A 132 0.28 -3.21 -8.81
N TYR A 133 -0.54 -2.80 -9.77
CA TYR A 133 -1.92 -3.24 -9.92
C TYR A 133 -1.99 -4.30 -11.01
N VAL A 134 -2.58 -5.44 -10.67
CA VAL A 134 -2.63 -6.63 -11.52
C VAL A 134 -4.10 -6.98 -11.78
N ARG A 135 -4.39 -7.27 -13.04
CA ARG A 135 -5.64 -7.89 -13.50
C ARG A 135 -5.32 -9.20 -14.21
N LEU A 136 -5.97 -10.27 -13.77
CA LEU A 136 -5.80 -11.62 -14.31
C LEU A 136 -7.16 -12.13 -14.76
N TRP A 137 -7.15 -12.87 -15.85
CA TRP A 137 -8.30 -13.59 -16.38
C TRP A 137 -8.00 -15.09 -16.36
N PRO A 138 -8.36 -15.79 -15.26
CA PRO A 138 -8.25 -17.24 -15.21
C PRO A 138 -9.31 -17.90 -16.12
N SER A 139 -9.00 -19.10 -16.58
CA SER A 139 -9.92 -19.96 -17.34
C SER A 139 -11.14 -20.31 -16.47
N PRO A 140 -12.34 -20.40 -17.07
CA PRO A 140 -13.54 -20.83 -16.35
C PRO A 140 -13.46 -22.29 -15.87
N ASP A 141 -12.67 -23.13 -16.54
CA ASP A 141 -12.58 -24.57 -16.25
C ASP A 141 -11.45 -24.90 -15.26
N ASP A 142 -10.41 -24.06 -15.19
CA ASP A 142 -9.24 -24.24 -14.31
C ASP A 142 -8.70 -22.89 -13.85
N GLU A 143 -8.88 -22.59 -12.57
CA GLU A 143 -8.45 -21.34 -11.95
C GLU A 143 -6.93 -21.13 -12.00
N LEU A 144 -6.13 -22.19 -12.12
CA LEU A 144 -4.68 -22.08 -12.23
C LEU A 144 -4.21 -21.74 -13.66
N VAL A 145 -5.09 -21.87 -14.66
CA VAL A 145 -4.77 -21.54 -16.05
C VAL A 145 -5.13 -20.09 -16.32
N ILE A 146 -4.13 -19.23 -16.41
CA ILE A 146 -4.31 -17.80 -16.70
C ILE A 146 -4.26 -17.57 -18.21
N GLU A 147 -5.39 -17.19 -18.81
CA GLU A 147 -5.50 -16.93 -20.24
C GLU A 147 -4.81 -15.62 -20.63
N SER A 148 -5.01 -14.58 -19.83
CA SER A 148 -4.39 -13.29 -20.04
C SER A 148 -4.16 -12.55 -18.73
N MET A 149 -3.22 -11.60 -18.75
CA MET A 149 -2.93 -10.74 -17.61
C MET A 149 -2.44 -9.36 -18.03
N ALA A 150 -2.79 -8.37 -17.23
CA ALA A 150 -2.32 -7.01 -17.35
C ALA A 150 -1.75 -6.57 -16.00
N VAL A 151 -0.58 -5.95 -16.04
CA VAL A 151 0.11 -5.43 -14.86
C VAL A 151 0.53 -4.01 -15.16
N VAL A 152 0.25 -3.10 -14.23
CA VAL A 152 0.62 -1.68 -14.34
C VAL A 152 1.14 -1.23 -12.98
N CYS A 153 2.35 -0.68 -12.96
CA CYS A 153 3.01 -0.21 -11.74
C CYS A 153 2.96 1.31 -11.58
N ASP A 154 3.21 1.81 -10.37
CA ASP A 154 3.04 3.20 -9.96
C ASP A 154 3.97 4.21 -10.66
N ASP A 155 5.06 3.74 -11.24
CA ASP A 155 5.97 4.50 -12.09
C ASP A 155 5.48 4.63 -13.55
N GLU A 156 4.44 3.89 -13.95
CA GLU A 156 3.84 3.97 -15.28
C GLU A 156 2.77 5.07 -15.37
N PRO A 157 2.68 5.81 -16.48
CA PRO A 157 1.73 6.91 -16.63
C PRO A 157 0.27 6.45 -16.57
N ASP A 158 0.00 5.22 -16.99
CA ASP A 158 -1.34 4.67 -17.05
C ASP A 158 -1.88 4.26 -15.68
N PHE A 159 -1.02 4.13 -14.66
CA PHE A 159 -1.41 3.68 -13.31
C PHE A 159 -2.54 4.52 -12.74
N LYS A 160 -2.41 5.85 -12.82
CA LYS A 160 -3.43 6.79 -12.33
C LYS A 160 -4.76 6.65 -13.07
N SER A 161 -4.70 6.41 -14.39
CA SER A 161 -5.90 6.27 -15.22
C SER A 161 -6.64 4.96 -14.93
N ILE A 162 -5.90 3.89 -14.62
CA ILE A 162 -6.43 2.55 -14.43
C ILE A 162 -6.92 2.32 -12.99
N THR A 163 -6.16 2.79 -12.00
CA THR A 163 -6.47 2.59 -10.57
C THR A 163 -7.27 3.74 -9.98
N GLY A 164 -7.22 4.95 -10.59
CA GLY A 164 -7.74 6.18 -10.00
C GLY A 164 -6.89 6.69 -8.83
N ILE A 165 -5.77 6.04 -8.51
CA ILE A 165 -4.90 6.38 -7.39
C ILE A 165 -3.70 7.17 -7.92
N SER A 166 -3.37 8.27 -7.24
CA SER A 166 -2.11 8.98 -7.45
C SER A 166 -1.43 9.21 -6.12
N VAL A 167 -0.27 8.58 -5.96
CA VAL A 167 0.55 8.65 -4.74
C VAL A 167 0.84 10.09 -4.34
N VAL A 168 1.19 10.93 -5.32
CA VAL A 168 1.44 12.36 -5.13
C VAL A 168 0.20 13.09 -4.62
N ASP A 169 -0.97 12.80 -5.18
CA ASP A 169 -2.23 13.44 -4.77
C ASP A 169 -2.63 13.00 -3.34
N LEU A 170 -2.39 11.73 -2.99
CA LEU A 170 -2.63 11.21 -1.64
C LEU A 170 -1.74 11.90 -0.60
N ILE A 171 -0.44 12.03 -0.86
CA ILE A 171 0.49 12.76 0.03
C ILE A 171 0.06 14.21 0.17
N LYS A 172 -0.26 14.89 -0.95
CA LYS A 172 -0.69 16.29 -0.93
C LYS A 172 -1.97 16.47 -0.11
N ALA A 173 -2.93 15.56 -0.25
CA ALA A 173 -4.16 15.58 0.54
C ALA A 173 -3.86 15.40 2.04
N SER A 174 -3.03 14.42 2.40
CA SER A 174 -2.65 14.18 3.80
C SER A 174 -1.87 15.34 4.41
N LEU A 175 -0.92 15.93 3.69
CA LEU A 175 -0.16 17.10 4.15
C LEU A 175 -1.07 18.31 4.34
N LYS A 176 -2.03 18.53 3.43
CA LYS A 176 -2.99 19.63 3.53
C LYS A 176 -3.86 19.53 4.78
N ASP A 177 -4.29 18.32 5.15
CA ASP A 177 -5.06 18.09 6.37
C ASP A 177 -4.23 18.37 7.63
N ILE A 178 -2.96 17.94 7.65
CA ILE A 178 -2.04 18.21 8.77
C ILE A 178 -1.76 19.72 8.90
N GLU A 179 -1.61 20.42 7.78
CA GLU A 179 -1.38 21.88 7.73
C GLU A 179 -2.60 22.71 8.12
N ALA A 180 -3.81 22.15 7.99
CA ALA A 180 -5.04 22.79 8.46
C ALA A 180 -5.07 22.93 9.99
N SER A 181 -4.31 22.11 10.71
CA SER A 181 -4.20 22.21 12.17
C SER A 181 -3.62 23.57 12.60
N PRO A 182 -4.20 24.24 13.61
CA PRO A 182 -3.67 25.50 14.14
C PRO A 182 -2.31 25.32 14.83
N LYS A 183 -1.95 24.08 15.20
CA LYS A 183 -0.65 23.75 15.81
C LYS A 183 0.49 23.76 14.78
N THR A 184 0.17 23.61 13.50
CA THR A 184 1.14 23.62 12.42
C THR A 184 1.38 25.06 11.98
N LYS A 185 2.63 25.54 12.15
CA LYS A 185 3.06 26.90 11.76
C LYS A 185 3.83 26.91 10.44
N TYR A 186 4.56 25.83 10.20
CA TYR A 186 5.47 25.69 9.07
C TYR A 186 4.88 24.80 7.99
N LYS A 187 5.32 25.02 6.76
CA LYS A 187 4.98 24.17 5.64
C LYS A 187 5.66 22.81 5.79
N LEU A 188 4.93 21.73 5.54
CA LEU A 188 5.41 20.36 5.68
C LEU A 188 5.74 19.76 4.31
N VAL A 189 6.81 18.97 4.27
CA VAL A 189 7.24 18.26 3.07
C VAL A 189 7.51 16.80 3.42
N HIS A 190 7.13 15.91 2.52
CA HIS A 190 7.44 14.49 2.61
C HIS A 190 8.95 14.25 2.39
N GLN A 191 9.57 13.41 3.23
CA GLN A 191 10.95 13.00 3.05
C GLN A 191 11.10 11.51 3.37
N GLY A 192 11.74 10.75 2.49
CA GLY A 192 12.07 9.35 2.72
C GLY A 192 11.17 8.40 1.95
N GLU A 193 11.14 7.15 2.42
CA GLU A 193 10.35 6.09 1.83
C GLU A 193 8.90 6.16 2.29
N LEU A 194 8.02 5.75 1.38
CA LEU A 194 6.59 5.77 1.53
C LEU A 194 6.08 4.33 1.59
N ASN A 195 5.23 4.03 2.57
CA ASN A 195 4.50 2.78 2.59
C ASN A 195 3.02 3.05 2.30
N ILE A 196 2.50 2.41 1.25
CA ILE A 196 1.10 2.53 0.82
C ILE A 196 0.47 1.15 0.88
N ILE A 197 -0.62 1.02 1.62
CA ILE A 197 -1.46 -0.16 1.64
C ILE A 197 -2.77 0.20 0.93
N PRO A 198 -2.88 -0.06 -0.39
CA PRO A 198 -4.11 0.20 -1.13
C PRO A 198 -5.18 -0.84 -0.79
N SER A 199 -6.42 -0.47 -1.09
CA SER A 199 -7.58 -1.33 -0.98
C SER A 199 -8.32 -1.40 -2.32
N LEU A 200 -8.92 -2.56 -2.60
CA LEU A 200 -9.85 -2.75 -3.71
C LEU A 200 -11.31 -2.52 -3.29
N ASP A 201 -11.59 -2.49 -1.98
CA ASP A 201 -12.91 -2.20 -1.41
C ASP A 201 -12.96 -0.71 -1.01
N SER A 202 -13.93 0.04 -1.53
CA SER A 202 -14.13 1.46 -1.20
C SER A 202 -14.51 1.70 0.25
N ARG A 203 -14.95 0.65 0.97
CA ARG A 203 -15.26 0.69 2.41
C ARG A 203 -14.03 0.51 3.29
N ILE A 204 -12.87 0.26 2.70
CA ILE A 204 -11.61 0.12 3.43
C ILE A 204 -10.72 1.27 2.97
N PRO A 205 -10.21 2.10 3.89
CA PRO A 205 -9.37 3.23 3.51
C PRO A 205 -8.02 2.74 3.00
N ILE A 206 -7.42 3.52 2.12
CA ILE A 206 -6.01 3.39 1.76
C ILE A 206 -5.20 3.90 2.95
N VAL A 207 -4.27 3.10 3.45
CA VAL A 207 -3.38 3.50 4.55
C VAL A 207 -2.07 3.96 3.95
N LEU A 208 -1.65 5.16 4.31
CA LEU A 208 -0.42 5.79 3.85
C LEU A 208 0.45 6.14 5.04
N SER A 209 1.65 5.57 5.12
CA SER A 209 2.64 5.86 6.15
C SER A 209 3.85 6.53 5.55
N PHE A 210 4.20 7.70 6.08
CA PHE A 210 5.21 8.58 5.50
C PHE A 210 5.88 9.47 6.54
N ILE A 211 7.09 9.92 6.26
CA ILE A 211 7.83 10.82 7.14
C ILE A 211 7.72 12.25 6.62
N VAL A 212 7.46 13.18 7.55
CA VAL A 212 7.34 14.61 7.26
C VAL A 212 8.43 15.40 7.97
N VAL A 213 8.88 16.43 7.27
CA VAL A 213 9.77 17.47 7.77
C VAL A 213 9.11 18.83 7.71
N SER A 214 9.46 19.67 8.67
CA SER A 214 9.11 21.08 8.64
C SER A 214 10.11 21.85 7.79
N THR A 215 9.61 22.87 7.11
CA THR A 215 10.46 23.83 6.39
C THR A 215 10.60 25.13 7.19
N ASN A 216 11.46 26.01 6.71
CA ASN A 216 11.58 27.40 7.20
C ASN A 216 10.41 28.30 6.75
N CYS A 217 9.58 27.85 5.83
CA CYS A 217 8.46 28.62 5.29
C CYS A 217 7.21 28.56 6.16
N SER A 218 6.40 29.62 6.08
CA SER A 218 5.06 29.60 6.64
C SER A 218 4.18 28.61 5.87
N LYS A 219 3.17 28.05 6.55
CA LYS A 219 2.23 27.09 5.96
C LYS A 219 1.43 27.60 4.75
N TYR A 220 1.38 28.92 4.54
CA TYR A 220 0.60 29.55 3.47
C TYR A 220 1.36 29.64 2.13
N VAL A 221 2.65 29.30 2.12
CA VAL A 221 3.45 29.32 0.90
C VAL A 221 3.09 28.11 0.03
N ASP A 222 2.77 28.40 -1.23
CA ASP A 222 2.51 27.37 -2.24
C ASP A 222 3.82 26.92 -2.88
N ILE A 223 4.31 25.74 -2.47
CA ILE A 223 5.57 25.16 -2.98
C ILE A 223 5.45 24.77 -4.45
N ASP A 224 4.24 24.44 -4.94
CA ASP A 224 4.06 24.00 -6.33
C ASP A 224 4.36 25.14 -7.33
N LYS A 225 4.21 26.40 -6.92
CA LYS A 225 4.51 27.57 -7.75
C LYS A 225 5.96 28.04 -7.65
N ASN A 226 6.59 27.88 -6.48
CA ASN A 226 7.94 28.33 -6.21
C ASN A 226 8.72 27.26 -5.42
N PRO A 227 9.25 26.23 -6.08
CA PRO A 227 9.88 25.08 -5.41
C PRO A 227 11.17 25.46 -4.66
N LEU A 228 11.84 26.55 -5.03
CA LEU A 228 13.11 26.99 -4.44
C LEU A 228 12.95 27.96 -3.25
N SER A 229 11.74 28.36 -2.88
CA SER A 229 11.55 29.37 -1.83
C SER A 229 11.69 28.82 -0.42
N CYS A 230 11.64 27.49 -0.25
CA CYS A 230 11.56 26.85 1.06
C CYS A 230 12.66 25.80 1.22
N TYR A 231 13.34 25.84 2.36
CA TYR A 231 14.37 24.87 2.72
C TYR A 231 13.90 24.02 3.90
N VAL A 232 14.33 22.75 3.89
CA VAL A 232 14.06 21.81 4.98
C VAL A 232 14.81 22.27 6.23
N ASP A 233 14.09 22.37 7.33
CA ASP A 233 14.65 22.77 8.62
C ASP A 233 15.10 21.53 9.39
N THR A 234 16.41 21.25 9.34
CA THR A 234 17.04 20.10 10.01
C THR A 234 17.11 20.26 11.52
N SER A 235 16.82 21.44 12.08
CA SER A 235 16.77 21.64 13.53
C SER A 235 15.52 21.02 14.17
N LYS A 236 14.48 20.75 13.38
CA LYS A 236 13.23 20.14 13.85
C LYS A 236 13.27 18.62 13.63
N PRO A 237 12.74 17.84 14.59
CA PRO A 237 12.72 16.38 14.45
C PRO A 237 11.78 15.94 13.32
N LEU A 238 12.21 14.91 12.61
CA LEU A 238 11.40 14.13 11.68
C LEU A 238 10.17 13.57 12.40
N ARG A 239 9.00 13.60 11.75
CA ARG A 239 7.78 13.00 12.30
C ARG A 239 7.29 11.92 11.35
N SER A 240 7.01 10.74 11.89
CA SER A 240 6.28 9.70 11.15
C SER A 240 4.78 9.97 11.25
N CYS A 241 4.08 9.89 10.13
CA CYS A 241 2.65 10.11 10.01
C CYS A 241 2.01 8.91 9.31
N THR A 242 0.83 8.53 9.79
CA THR A 242 -0.03 7.55 9.13
C THR A 242 -1.37 8.21 8.85
N SER A 243 -1.81 8.18 7.60
CA SER A 243 -3.10 8.72 7.16
C SER A 243 -3.95 7.63 6.54
N SER A 244 -5.23 7.61 6.92
CA SER A 244 -6.23 6.71 6.36
C SER A 244 -7.14 7.48 5.41
N ILE A 245 -7.05 7.19 4.12
CA ILE A 245 -7.71 7.96 3.05
C ILE A 245 -8.87 7.15 2.49
N TRP A 246 -10.08 7.71 2.57
CA TRP A 246 -11.29 7.11 2.04
C TRP A 246 -11.55 7.60 0.63
N LEU A 247 -11.65 6.67 -0.33
CA LEU A 247 -12.04 6.99 -1.69
C LEU A 247 -13.57 6.95 -1.80
N GLY A 248 -14.18 8.11 -2.04
CA GLY A 248 -15.59 8.21 -2.35
C GLY A 248 -15.81 8.25 -3.87
N PRO A 249 -16.95 7.72 -4.37
CA PRO A 249 -17.36 7.96 -5.75
C PRO A 249 -17.44 9.46 -6.00
N ASN A 250 -16.94 9.90 -7.14
CA ASN A 250 -16.95 11.31 -7.52
C ASN A 250 -18.39 11.75 -7.78
N SER A 251 -19.10 12.18 -6.73
CA SER A 251 -20.46 12.71 -6.81
C SER A 251 -20.45 14.14 -7.33
N LYS A 252 -19.81 14.36 -8.48
CA LYS A 252 -20.19 15.50 -9.30
C LYS A 252 -21.59 15.21 -9.80
N LYS A 253 -22.57 15.77 -9.08
CA LYS A 253 -23.98 15.84 -9.50
C LYS A 253 -24.00 16.22 -10.98
N ILE A 254 -24.54 15.31 -11.79
CA ILE A 254 -25.01 15.60 -13.14
C ILE A 254 -26.19 16.58 -13.01
#